data_AF-A0A0G1KTT3-F1
#
_entry.id   AF-A0A0G1KTT3-F1
#
_cell.length_a   1.000
_cell.length_b   1.000
_cell.length_c   1.000
_cell.angle_alpha   90.00
_cell.angle_beta   90.00
_cell.angle_gamma   90.00
#
_symmetry.space_group_name_H-M   'P 1'
#
loop_
_entity.id
_entity.type
_entity.pdbx_description
1 polymer ?
#
loop_
_entity_poly.entity_id
_entity_poly.type
_entity_poly.pdbx_seq_one_letter_code
_entity_poly.pdbx_strand_id
1 'polypeptide(L)'
;MFTSILVAGFAGGVVRGLVGFVKHQFAYKEAKFELPYFFAMAFISGAIGTMVVAAVKGLDITVLGREFGPALAFVAGYAGGDFIENLYKIIFKTDTFFGMGDN
;
A
#
# COMPACT_ATOMS: atom_id res chain seq x y z
N MET A 1 12.47 -4.93 -15.38
CA MET A 1 11.03 -4.66 -15.21
C MET A 1 10.54 -4.91 -13.77
N PHE A 2 11.00 -5.97 -13.10
CA PHE A 2 10.65 -6.24 -11.69
C PHE A 2 11.14 -5.14 -10.71
N THR A 3 12.39 -4.68 -10.86
CA THR A 3 12.96 -3.62 -10.01
C THR A 3 12.17 -2.31 -10.10
N SER A 4 11.72 -1.90 -11.29
CA SER A 4 10.91 -0.69 -11.47
C SER A 4 9.53 -0.80 -10.82
N ILE A 5 8.96 -2.01 -10.77
CA ILE A 5 7.67 -2.27 -10.10
C ILE A 5 7.86 -2.16 -8.59
N LEU A 6 8.92 -2.75 -8.02
CA LEU A 6 9.21 -2.65 -6.59
C LEU A 6 9.52 -1.22 -6.15
N VAL A 7 10.31 -0.46 -6.93
CA VAL A 7 10.61 0.94 -6.64
C VAL A 7 9.35 1.80 -6.72
N ALA A 8 8.46 1.55 -7.68
CA ALA A 8 7.18 2.25 -7.76
C ALA A 8 6.28 1.92 -6.56
N GLY A 9 6.24 0.65 -6.12
CA GLY A 9 5.54 0.23 -4.90
C GLY A 9 6.07 0.90 -3.63
N PHE A 10 7.40 0.97 -3.49
CA PHE A 10 8.05 1.69 -2.40
C PHE A 10 7.66 3.18 -2.42
N ALA A 11 7.74 3.82 -3.58
CA ALA A 11 7.38 5.23 -3.74
C ALA A 11 5.91 5.49 -3.36
N GLY A 12 4.99 4.62 -3.78
CA GLY A 12 3.59 4.68 -3.36
C GLY A 12 3.43 4.58 -1.84
N GLY A 13 4.11 3.62 -1.22
CA GLY A 13 4.12 3.44 0.23
C GLY A 13 4.70 4.64 0.99
N VAL A 14 5.78 5.24 0.49
CA VAL A 14 6.35 6.47 1.06
C VAL A 14 5.35 7.61 0.97
N VAL A 15 4.70 7.83 -0.17
CA VAL A 15 3.68 8.89 -0.34
C VAL A 15 2.54 8.71 0.66
N ARG A 16 2.07 7.47 0.92
CA ARG A 16 1.09 7.20 1.98
C ARG A 16 1.60 7.63 3.37
N GLY A 17 2.86 7.30 3.67
CA GLY A 17 3.51 7.70 4.93
C GLY A 17 3.61 9.21 5.09
N LEU A 18 3.96 9.93 4.00
CA LEU A 18 3.99 11.39 3.97
C LEU A 18 2.61 12.00 4.20
N VAL A 19 1.58 11.50 3.54
CA VAL A 19 0.20 11.97 3.73
C VAL A 19 -0.27 11.74 5.17
N GLY A 20 0.04 10.57 5.75
CA GLY A 20 -0.26 10.27 7.16
C GLY A 20 0.44 11.23 8.12
N PHE A 21 1.72 11.52 7.86
CA PHE A 21 2.49 12.47 8.66
C PHE A 21 1.93 13.90 8.56
N VAL A 22 1.62 14.36 7.34
CA VAL A 22 1.02 15.70 7.12
C VAL A 22 -0.31 15.80 7.87
N LYS A 23 -1.18 14.77 7.78
CA LYS A 23 -2.43 14.74 8.55
C LYS A 23 -2.20 14.80 10.06
N HIS A 24 -1.19 14.10 10.57
CA HIS A 24 -0.83 14.15 11.98
C HIS A 24 -0.40 15.56 12.40
N GLN A 25 0.43 16.23 11.60
CA GLN A 25 0.86 17.62 11.86
C GLN A 25 -0.32 18.62 11.84
N PHE A 26 -1.29 18.46 10.93
CA PHE A 26 -2.46 19.34 10.88
C PHE A 26 -3.47 19.07 12.01
N ALA A 27 -3.56 17.83 12.50
CA ALA A 27 -4.49 17.46 13.56
C ALA A 27 -4.06 17.97 14.95
N TYR A 28 -2.75 18.12 15.20
CA TYR A 28 -2.20 18.50 16.49
C TYR A 28 -1.57 19.89 16.44
N LYS A 29 -2.13 20.85 17.19
CA LYS A 29 -1.69 22.26 17.24
C LYS A 29 -0.24 22.47 17.71
N GLU A 30 0.36 21.50 18.40
CA GLU A 30 1.75 21.53 18.89
C GLU A 30 2.51 20.23 18.56
N ALA A 31 2.33 19.66 17.37
CA ALA A 31 3.12 18.50 16.97
C ALA A 31 4.61 18.88 16.82
N LYS A 32 5.46 18.44 17.76
CA LYS A 32 6.91 18.54 17.60
C LYS A 32 7.32 17.74 16.36
N PHE A 33 7.97 18.41 15.41
CA PHE A 33 8.48 17.75 14.21
C PHE A 33 9.73 16.94 14.57
N GLU A 34 9.52 15.64 14.82
CA GLU A 34 10.61 14.69 15.06
C GLU A 34 11.08 14.10 13.73
N LEU A 35 12.21 14.60 13.21
CA LEU A 35 12.85 14.08 11.98
C LEU A 35 13.01 12.54 12.00
N PRO A 36 13.50 11.91 13.09
CA PRO A 36 13.69 10.46 13.10
C PRO A 36 12.38 9.71 12.94
N TYR A 37 11.31 10.19 13.58
CA TYR A 37 9.98 9.61 13.46
C TYR A 37 9.44 9.73 12.02
N PHE A 38 9.60 10.90 11.40
CA PHE A 38 9.22 11.11 10.00
C PHE A 38 9.89 10.12 9.05
N PHE A 39 11.23 9.99 9.12
CA PHE A 39 11.97 9.09 8.25
C PHE A 39 11.68 7.62 8.55
N ALA A 40 11.57 7.24 9.82
CA ALA A 40 11.20 5.89 10.22
C ALA A 40 9.82 5.51 9.66
N MET A 41 8.82 6.39 9.81
CA MET A 41 7.46 6.10 9.37
C MET A 41 7.32 6.10 7.84
N ALA A 42 8.00 7.00 7.14
CA ALA A 42 8.09 6.98 5.69
C ALA A 42 8.75 5.70 5.17
N PHE A 43 9.85 5.26 5.81
CA PHE A 43 10.57 4.05 5.43
C PHE A 43 9.76 2.78 5.70
N ILE A 44 9.15 2.66 6.87
CA ILE A 44 8.26 1.54 7.22
C ILE A 44 7.09 1.48 6.23
N SER A 45 6.46 2.62 5.94
CA SER A 45 5.36 2.66 4.98
C SER A 45 5.80 2.28 3.57
N GLY A 46 6.98 2.73 3.13
CA GLY A 46 7.61 2.32 1.88
C GLY A 46 7.88 0.81 1.83
N ALA A 47 8.45 0.24 2.90
CA ALA A 47 8.73 -1.19 3.00
C ALA A 47 7.44 -2.03 2.89
N ILE A 48 6.36 -1.61 3.55
CA ILE A 48 5.04 -2.24 3.42
C ILE A 48 4.54 -2.15 1.97
N GLY A 49 4.66 -0.99 1.33
CA GLY A 49 4.26 -0.81 -0.07
C GLY A 49 5.01 -1.75 -1.02
N THR A 50 6.32 -1.95 -0.81
CA THR A 50 7.12 -2.91 -1.56
C THR A 50 6.67 -4.35 -1.33
N MET A 51 6.39 -4.73 -0.08
CA MET A 51 5.91 -6.08 0.24
C MET A 51 4.57 -6.39 -0.42
N VAL A 52 3.63 -5.43 -0.39
CA VAL A 52 2.32 -5.54 -1.03
C VAL A 52 2.49 -5.78 -2.53
N VAL A 53 3.31 -4.95 -3.18
CA VAL A 53 3.56 -5.05 -4.61
C VAL A 53 4.25 -6.36 -4.98
N ALA A 54 5.21 -6.83 -4.18
CA ALA A 54 5.86 -8.11 -4.40
C ALA A 54 4.87 -9.28 -4.31
N ALA A 55 3.99 -9.26 -3.30
CA ALA A 55 2.95 -10.27 -3.13
C ALA A 55 1.99 -10.29 -4.31
N VAL A 56 1.48 -9.13 -4.73
CA VAL A 56 0.54 -9.02 -5.84
C VAL A 56 1.18 -9.42 -7.17
N LYS A 57 2.44 -9.05 -7.40
CA LYS A 57 3.16 -9.43 -8.61
C LYS A 57 3.36 -10.95 -8.69
N GLY A 58 3.54 -11.63 -7.56
CA GLY A 58 3.65 -13.09 -7.48
C GLY A 58 2.34 -13.84 -7.74
N LEU A 59 1.20 -13.15 -7.75
CA LEU A 59 -0.11 -13.75 -8.05
C LEU A 59 -0.43 -13.74 -9.57
N ASP A 60 0.46 -13.20 -10.42
CA ASP A 60 0.30 -13.09 -11.88
C ASP A 60 -1.08 -12.58 -12.33
N ILE A 61 -1.62 -11.62 -11.57
CA ILE A 61 -2.97 -11.09 -11.79
C ILE A 61 -2.95 -10.06 -12.92
N THR A 62 -3.86 -10.22 -13.88
CA THR A 62 -4.17 -9.21 -14.89
C THR A 62 -5.18 -8.22 -14.32
N VAL A 63 -4.81 -6.94 -14.27
CA VAL A 63 -5.71 -5.87 -13.80
C VAL A 63 -6.12 -5.03 -15.01
N LEU A 64 -7.42 -4.89 -15.25
CA LEU A 64 -7.98 -4.15 -16.40
C LEU A 64 -7.46 -4.66 -17.75
N GLY A 65 -7.19 -5.96 -17.87
CA GLY A 65 -6.67 -6.57 -19.09
C GLY A 65 -5.22 -6.18 -19.44
N ARG A 66 -4.49 -5.53 -18.52
CA ARG A 66 -3.06 -5.24 -18.67
C ARG A 66 -2.24 -5.95 -17.62
N GLU A 67 -1.00 -6.24 -17.97
CA GLU A 67 -0.01 -6.76 -17.03
C GLU A 67 0.24 -5.79 -15.89
N PHE A 68 0.53 -6.35 -14.72
CA PHE A 68 0.91 -5.58 -13.54
C PHE A 68 2.22 -4.81 -13.78
N GLY A 69 2.08 -3.53 -14.13
CA GLY A 69 3.17 -2.61 -14.46
C GLY A 69 3.47 -1.57 -13.36
N PRO A 70 4.46 -0.69 -13.57
CA PRO A 70 4.95 0.23 -12.54
C PRO A 70 3.90 1.23 -12.02
N ALA A 71 3.03 1.74 -12.90
CA ALA A 71 1.98 2.67 -12.49
C ALA A 71 0.97 2.00 -11.53
N LEU A 72 0.60 0.74 -11.82
CA LEU A 72 -0.30 -0.02 -10.97
C LEU A 72 0.39 -0.39 -9.65
N ALA A 73 1.68 -0.71 -9.70
CA ALA A 73 2.49 -0.97 -8.53
C ALA A 73 2.56 0.25 -7.59
N PHE A 74 2.67 1.47 -8.15
CA PHE A 74 2.61 2.70 -7.35
C PHE A 74 1.28 2.84 -6.60
N VAL A 75 0.16 2.62 -7.30
CA VAL A 75 -1.18 2.70 -6.69
C VAL A 75 -1.37 1.61 -5.63
N ALA A 76 -0.96 0.37 -5.93
CA ALA A 76 -1.03 -0.75 -5.00
C ALA A 76 -0.16 -0.51 -3.75
N GLY A 77 1.06 0.03 -3.92
CA GLY A 77 1.92 0.40 -2.81
C GLY A 77 1.36 1.54 -1.96
N TYR A 78 0.69 2.52 -2.57
CA TYR A 78 0.01 3.61 -1.86
C TYR A 78 -1.22 3.14 -1.08
N ALA A 79 -2.03 2.25 -1.66
CA ALA A 79 -3.19 1.66 -0.97
C ALA A 79 -2.74 0.66 0.13
N GLY A 80 -1.62 -0.04 -0.08
CA GLY A 80 -1.00 -0.88 0.93
C GLY A 80 -1.86 -2.07 1.34
N GLY A 81 -2.14 -2.20 2.63
CA GLY A 81 -2.94 -3.30 3.17
C GLY A 81 -4.37 -3.34 2.63
N ASP A 82 -4.99 -2.18 2.43
CA ASP A 82 -6.35 -2.07 1.89
C ASP A 82 -6.42 -2.67 0.47
N PHE A 83 -5.34 -2.58 -0.30
CA PHE A 83 -5.27 -3.20 -1.61
C PHE A 83 -5.34 -4.72 -1.53
N ILE A 84 -4.57 -5.32 -0.61
CA ILE A 84 -4.57 -6.78 -0.40
C ILE A 84 -5.93 -7.26 0.10
N GLU A 85 -6.54 -6.53 1.04
CA GLU A 85 -7.85 -6.89 1.55
C GLU A 85 -8.91 -6.89 0.44
N ASN A 86 -8.95 -5.83 -0.38
CA ASN A 86 -9.89 -5.76 -1.48
C ASN A 86 -9.61 -6.81 -2.55
N LEU A 87 -8.34 -7.11 -2.83
CA LEU A 87 -7.95 -8.18 -3.73
C LEU A 87 -8.41 -9.55 -3.22
N TYR A 88 -8.26 -9.81 -1.92
CA TYR A 88 -8.75 -11.02 -1.26
C TYR A 88 -10.27 -11.16 -1.41
N LYS A 89 -11.03 -10.09 -1.14
CA LYS A 89 -12.50 -10.09 -1.31
C LYS A 89 -12.92 -10.44 -2.74
N ILE A 90 -12.21 -9.91 -3.75
CA ILE A 90 -12.48 -10.19 -5.17
C ILE A 90 -12.18 -11.66 -5.52
N ILE A 91 -11.03 -12.18 -5.08
CA ILE A 91 -10.59 -13.56 -5.41
C ILE A 91 -11.53 -14.58 -4.75
N PHE A 92 -11.87 -14.38 -3.49
CA PHE A 92 -12.66 -15.34 -2.71
C PHE A 92 -14.18 -15.08 -2.78
N LYS A 93 -14.63 -14.03 -3.48
CA LYS A 93 -16.04 -13.60 -3.55
C LYS A 93 -16.72 -13.52 -2.17
N THR A 94 -15.97 -13.04 -1.18
CA THR A 94 -16.41 -12.95 0.22
C THR A 94 -16.37 -11.49 0.65
N ASP A 95 -17.41 -11.03 1.34
CA ASP A 95 -17.52 -9.63 1.78
C ASP A 95 -16.67 -9.34 3.04
N THR A 96 -16.22 -10.39 3.76
CA THR A 96 -15.53 -10.30 5.05
C THR A 96 -14.27 -11.18 5.14
N PHE A 97 -13.12 -10.58 5.50
CA PHE A 97 -11.84 -11.30 5.67
C PHE A 97 -11.92 -12.44 6.71
N PHE A 98 -12.86 -12.35 7.67
CA PHE A 98 -13.04 -13.31 8.76
C PHE A 98 -14.08 -14.41 8.53
N GLY A 99 -14.73 -14.48 7.36
CA GLY A 99 -15.68 -15.57 7.06
C GLY A 99 -16.90 -15.65 7.99
N MET A 100 -17.25 -14.60 8.73
CA MET A 100 -18.60 -14.44 9.27
C MET A 100 -19.46 -13.83 8.18
N GLY A 101 -19.94 -14.68 7.29
CA GLY A 101 -21.12 -14.39 6.48
C GLY A 101 -22.33 -14.87 7.27
N ASP A 102 -23.22 -13.94 7.61
CA ASP A 102 -24.60 -14.26 7.98
C ASP A 102 -25.22 -15.05 6.81
N ASN A 103 -25.84 -16.19 7.14
CA ASN A 103 -26.71 -16.92 6.22
C ASN A 103 -28.07 -16.22 6.12
#